data_AF-A0A498DW65-F1
#
_entry.id   AF-A0A498DW65-F1
#
_cell.length_a   1.000
_cell.length_b   1.000
_cell.length_c   1.000
_cell.angle_alpha   90.00
_cell.angle_beta   90.00
_cell.angle_gamma   90.00
#
_symmetry.space_group_name_H-M   'P 1'
#
loop_
_entity.id
_entity.type
_entity.pdbx_description
1 polymer ?
#
loop_
_entity_poly.entity_id
_entity_poly.type
_entity_poly.pdbx_seq_one_letter_code
_entity_poly.pdbx_strand_id
1 'polypeptide(L)' 'MTCCRCGQAAKAPVLVRRIETISGPMRGNYACLPCGRWFGARADAPDWLKRDLLARESVR' A
#
# COMPACT_ATOMS: atom_id res chain seq x y z
N MET A 1 -8.76 1.46 -9.40
CA MET A 1 -7.33 1.09 -9.43
C MET A 1 -7.20 -0.41 -9.21
N THR A 2 -6.27 -1.07 -9.89
CA THR A 2 -6.04 -2.51 -9.77
C THR A 2 -4.98 -2.81 -8.71
N CYS A 3 -5.21 -3.80 -7.86
CA CYS A 3 -4.23 -4.25 -6.87
C CYS A 3 -3.02 -4.87 -7.57
N CYS A 4 -1.82 -4.38 -7.25
CA CYS A 4 -0.56 -4.87 -7.82
C CYS A 4 -0.22 -6.32 -7.47
N ARG A 5 -0.91 -6.93 -6.49
CA ARG A 5 -0.66 -8.30 -6.04
C ARG A 5 -1.70 -9.29 -6.58
N CYS A 6 -2.99 -9.03 -6.37
CA CYS A 6 -4.04 -9.98 -6.74
C CYS A 6 -4.76 -9.64 -8.05
N GLY A 7 -4.47 -8.50 -8.69
CA GLY A 7 -5.10 -8.10 -9.95
C GLY A 7 -6.57 -7.67 -9.84
N GLN A 8 -7.17 -7.69 -8.64
CA GLN A 8 -8.55 -7.29 -8.43
C GLN A 8 -8.70 -5.76 -8.32
N ALA A 9 -9.89 -5.25 -8.63
CA ALA A 9 -10.23 -3.86 -8.41
C ALA A 9 -10.22 -3.51 -6.91
N ALA A 10 -9.57 -2.40 -6.55
CA ALA A 10 -9.49 -1.89 -5.19
C ALA A 10 -10.21 -0.55 -5.07
N LYS A 11 -11.24 -0.48 -4.20
CA LYS A 11 -12.04 0.73 -3.96
C LYS A 11 -11.32 1.77 -3.09
N ALA A 12 -10.45 1.33 -2.18
CA ALA A 12 -9.60 2.17 -1.33
C ALA A 12 -8.18 1.59 -1.26
N PRO A 13 -7.38 1.74 -2.33
CA PRO A 13 -6.05 1.16 -2.38
C PRO A 13 -5.12 1.74 -1.31
N VAL A 14 -4.22 0.89 -0.84
CA VAL A 14 -3.12 1.19 0.07
C VAL A 14 -1.85 1.31 -0.76
N LEU A 15 -1.10 2.40 -0.60
CA LEU A 15 0.23 2.53 -1.19
C LEU A 15 1.15 1.53 -0.48
N VAL A 16 1.83 0.63 -1.19
CA VAL A 16 2.67 -0.41 -0.57
C VAL A 16 4.14 -0.29 -0.92
N ARG A 17 4.47 0.55 -1.91
CA ARG A 17 5.85 0.89 -2.28
C ARG A 17 5.88 2.28 -2.90
N ARG A 18 6.80 3.13 -2.41
CA ARG A 18 7.15 4.39 -3.07
C ARG A 18 8.24 4.11 -4.10
N ILE A 19 8.10 4.66 -5.29
CA ILE A 19 9.11 4.63 -6.34
C ILE A 19 9.54 6.08 -6.51
N GLU A 20 10.69 6.40 -5.91
CA GLU A 20 11.28 7.72 -6.02
C GLU A 20 11.83 7.91 -7.43
N THR A 21 11.47 9.01 -8.06
CA THR A 21 11.96 9.42 -9.37
C THR A 21 12.65 10.76 -9.22
N ILE A 22 13.87 10.88 -9.75
CA ILE A 22 14.74 12.07 -9.62
C ILE A 22 14.04 13.33 -10.16
N SER A 23 13.19 13.19 -11.18
CA SER A 23 12.29 14.23 -11.65
C SER A 23 10.97 13.58 -12.11
N GLY A 24 9.85 14.05 -11.58
CA GLY A 24 8.51 13.58 -11.94
C GLY A 24 7.59 13.28 -10.76
N PRO A 25 6.29 13.00 -11.04
CA PRO A 25 5.34 12.68 -10.00
C PRO A 25 5.74 11.36 -9.31
N MET A 26 5.69 11.37 -7.98
CA MET A 26 5.94 10.18 -7.17
C MET A 26 5.09 9.02 -7.69
N ARG A 27 5.75 7.93 -8.12
CA ARG A 27 5.08 6.70 -8.50
C ARG A 27 5.00 5.77 -7.30
N GLY A 28 4.03 4.85 -7.35
CA GLY A 28 3.89 3.87 -6.29
C GLY A 28 3.11 2.64 -6.73
N ASN A 29 3.37 1.53 -6.05
CA ASN A 29 2.55 0.33 -6.17
C ASN A 29 1.43 0.40 -5.14
N TYR A 30 0.24 -0.01 -5.56
CA TYR A 30 -0.96 0.07 -4.75
C TYR A 30 -1.63 -1.31 -4.61
N ALA A 31 -2.12 -1.63 -3.42
CA ALA A 31 -2.77 -2.90 -3.12
C ALA A 31 -4.15 -2.71 -2.49
N CYS A 32 -5.04 -3.69 -2.64
CA CYS A 32 -6.25 -3.75 -1.81
C CYS A 32 -5.88 -3.94 -0.33
N LEU A 33 -6.77 -3.58 0.61
CA LEU A 33 -6.47 -3.64 2.05
C LEU A 33 -5.96 -5.02 2.52
N PRO A 34 -6.55 -6.18 2.13
CA PRO A 34 -6.03 -7.49 2.50
C PRO A 34 -4.60 -7.74 1.98
N CYS A 35 -4.31 -7.36 0.73
CA CYS A 35 -2.96 -7.48 0.19
C CYS A 35 -2.00 -6.44 0.82
N GLY A 36 -2.49 -5.26 1.18
CA GLY A 36 -1.74 -4.24 1.92
C GLY A 36 -1.24 -4.77 3.26
N ARG A 37 -2.09 -5.49 4.01
CA ARG A 37 -1.68 -6.19 5.24
C ARG A 37 -0.56 -7.19 5.01
N TRP A 38 -0.64 -7.97 3.92
CA TRP A 38 0.44 -8.89 3.56
C TRP A 38 1.76 -8.15 3.34
N PHE A 39 1.76 -6.99 2.67
CA PHE A 39 2.95 -6.16 2.53
C PHE A 39 3.42 -5.58 3.87
N GLY A 40 2.50 -5.10 4.72
CA GLY A 40 2.82 -4.51 6.02
C GLY A 40 3.39 -5.49 7.05
N ALA A 41 3.10 -6.79 6.89
CA ALA A 41 3.61 -7.85 7.75
C ALA A 41 5.05 -8.30 7.40
N ARG A 42 5.62 -7.84 6.28
CA ARG A 42 6.97 -8.20 5.89
C ARG A 42 8.01 -7.52 6.79
N ALA A 43 9.16 -8.17 6.98
CA ALA A 43 10.25 -7.62 7.78
C ALA A 43 10.80 -6.30 7.19
N ASP A 44 10.79 -6.18 5.86
CA ASP A 44 11.24 -5.00 5.10
C ASP A 44 10.13 -3.95 4.90
N ALA A 45 8.95 -4.14 5.52
CA ALA A 45 7.85 -3.21 5.37
C ALA A 45 8.19 -1.85 6.01
N PRO A 46 8.09 -0.75 5.25
CA PRO A 46 8.45 0.56 5.76
C PRO A 46 7.42 1.03 6.81
N ASP A 47 7.88 1.79 7.80
CA ASP A 47 7.03 2.19 8.94
C ASP A 47 5.80 2.98 8.53
N TRP A 48 5.89 3.79 7.46
CA TRP A 48 4.75 4.55 6.96
C TRP A 48 3.61 3.64 6.48
N LEU A 49 3.92 2.45 5.93
CA LEU A 49 2.91 1.49 5.50
C LEU A 49 2.21 0.87 6.71
N LYS A 50 2.97 0.50 7.74
CA LYS A 50 2.42 -0.06 8.99
C LYS A 50 1.47 0.94 9.66
N ARG A 51 1.86 2.22 9.74
CA ARG A 51 1.02 3.29 10.30
C ARG A 51 -0.25 3.53 9.48
N ASP A 52 -0.16 3.57 8.15
CA ASP A 52 -1.34 3.74 7.28
C ASP A 52 -2.34 2.57 7.45
N LEU A 53 -1.85 1.33 7.54
CA LEU A 53 -2.69 0.17 7.77
C LEU A 53 -3.39 0.22 9.14
N LEU A 54 -2.67 0.56 10.20
CA LEU A 54 -3.24 0.71 11.54
C LEU A 54 -4.32 1.80 11.58
N ALA A 55 -4.06 2.96 10.97
CA ALA A 55 -5.02 4.05 10.92
C ALA A 55 -6.33 3.65 10.21
N ARG A 56 -6.26 2.82 9.17
CA ARG A 56 -7.43 2.33 8.43
C ARG A 56 -8.24 1.28 9.21
N GLU A 57 -7.64 0.60 10.16
CA GLU A 57 -8.31 -0.41 11.00
C GLU A 57 -9.06 0.23 12.17
N SER A 58 -8.58 1.37 12.66
CA SER A 58 -9.24 2.14 13.73
C SER A 58 -10.50 2.89 13.27
N VAL A 59 -10.75 2.98 11.96
CA VAL A 59 -11.93 3.66 11.37
C VAL A 59 -13.07 2.66 11.11
N ARG A 60 -13.15 1.58 11.89
CA ARG A 60 -14.18 0.54 11.76
C ARG A 60 -15.37 0.79 12.68
#